data_AF-A0A2D4LT37-F1
#
_entry.id   AF-A0A2D4LT37-F1
#
_cell.length_a   1.000
_cell.length_b   1.000
_cell.length_c   1.000
_cell.angle_alpha   90.00
_cell.angle_beta   90.00
_cell.angle_gamma   90.00
#
_symmetry.space_group_name_H-M   'P 1'
#
loop_
_entity.id
_entity.type
_entity.pdbx_description
1 polymer ?
#
loop_
_entity_poly.entity_id
_entity_poly.type
_entity_poly.pdbx_seq_one_letter_code
_entity_poly.pdbx_strand_id
1 'polypeptide(L)'
;RGTFFHAWWLCPKSKKYWKKIRIWIKEITNIQLEFKAEIFLLGMLKSEYPKEMKYLILHIITAARIALAQCWKSDQMPTNNLIIQKVLDCAEMDLLTQNLRDRVDTNCTIA
;
A
#
# COMPACT_ATOMS: atom_id res chain seq x y z
N ARG A 1 -1.14 -12.97 -23.97
CA ARG A 1 -1.91 -11.76 -23.59
C ARG A 1 -1.22 -11.12 -22.38
N GLY A 2 -0.56 -9.97 -22.54
CA GLY A 2 0.26 -9.32 -21.51
C GLY A 2 -0.19 -7.89 -21.20
N THR A 3 -1.46 -7.69 -20.84
CA THR A 3 -1.94 -6.36 -20.43
C THR A 3 -1.55 -6.07 -18.98
N PHE A 4 -1.44 -4.78 -18.63
CA PHE A 4 -1.25 -4.33 -17.23
C PHE A 4 -2.25 -5.00 -16.29
N PHE A 5 -3.54 -4.93 -16.63
CA PHE A 5 -4.60 -5.52 -15.81
C PHE A 5 -4.46 -7.04 -15.64
N HIS A 6 -3.98 -7.74 -16.66
CA HIS A 6 -3.69 -9.17 -16.54
C HIS A 6 -2.54 -9.43 -15.57
N ALA A 7 -1.40 -8.77 -15.79
CA ALA A 7 -0.19 -8.97 -14.99
C ALA A 7 -0.38 -8.57 -13.52
N TRP A 8 -1.19 -7.56 -13.24
CA TRP A 8 -1.31 -6.99 -11.89
C TRP A 8 -2.53 -7.48 -11.12
N TRP A 9 -3.56 -8.01 -11.80
CA TRP A 9 -4.81 -8.42 -11.13
C TRP A 9 -5.36 -9.76 -11.59
N LEU A 10 -5.50 -10.01 -12.90
CA LEU A 10 -6.20 -11.22 -13.36
C LEU A 10 -5.35 -12.49 -13.22
N CYS A 11 -4.03 -12.38 -13.35
CA CYS A 11 -3.09 -13.49 -13.26
C CYS A 11 -3.22 -14.22 -11.90
N PRO A 12 -3.24 -15.57 -11.86
CA PRO A 12 -3.34 -16.33 -10.62
C PRO A 12 -2.26 -15.98 -9.58
N LYS A 13 -1.02 -15.72 -10.03
CA LYS A 13 0.10 -15.30 -9.15
C LYS A 13 -0.26 -14.00 -8.43
N SER A 14 -0.74 -13.00 -9.18
CA SER A 14 -1.12 -11.67 -8.66
C SER A 14 -2.36 -11.75 -7.78
N LYS A 15 -3.36 -12.58 -8.12
CA LYS A 15 -4.50 -12.83 -7.23
C LYS A 15 -4.08 -13.43 -5.90
N LYS A 16 -3.17 -14.41 -5.91
CA LYS A 16 -2.63 -15.02 -4.68
C LYS A 16 -1.89 -13.98 -3.84
N TYR A 17 -1.10 -13.13 -4.48
CA TYR A 17 -0.43 -12.00 -3.84
C TYR A 17 -1.42 -11.05 -3.15
N TRP A 18 -2.43 -10.55 -3.86
CA TRP A 18 -3.41 -9.62 -3.28
C TRP A 18 -4.29 -10.25 -2.19
N LYS A 19 -4.60 -11.55 -2.30
CA LYS A 19 -5.30 -12.27 -1.22
C LYS A 19 -4.49 -12.30 0.06
N LYS A 20 -3.16 -12.49 -0.03
CA LYS A 20 -2.25 -12.42 1.13
C LYS A 20 -2.29 -11.03 1.77
N ILE A 21 -2.14 -9.97 0.97
CA ILE A 21 -2.20 -8.59 1.46
C ILE A 21 -3.55 -8.29 2.14
N ARG A 22 -4.66 -8.77 1.55
CA ARG A 22 -6.00 -8.64 2.15
C ARG A 22 -6.10 -9.31 3.53
N ILE A 23 -5.50 -10.49 3.70
CA ILE A 23 -5.47 -11.20 4.99
C ILE A 23 -4.67 -10.40 6.01
N TRP A 24 -3.47 -9.93 5.65
CA TRP A 24 -2.66 -9.10 6.55
C TRP A 24 -3.39 -7.84 7.00
N ILE A 25 -4.03 -7.12 6.07
CA ILE A 25 -4.82 -5.93 6.41
C ILE A 25 -5.94 -6.29 7.39
N LYS A 26 -6.64 -7.40 7.16
CA LYS A 26 -7.67 -7.88 8.08
C LYS A 26 -7.10 -8.17 9.46
N GLU A 27 -5.98 -8.87 9.55
CA GLU A 27 -5.36 -9.23 10.85
C GLU A 27 -4.89 -7.99 11.62
N ILE A 28 -4.36 -6.97 10.92
CA ILE A 28 -3.84 -5.74 11.53
C ILE A 28 -4.97 -4.80 11.97
N THR A 29 -6.03 -4.67 11.14
CA THR A 29 -7.05 -3.62 11.31
C THR A 29 -8.43 -4.16 11.73
N ASN A 30 -8.61 -5.48 11.73
CA ASN A 30 -9.89 -6.18 11.84
C ASN A 30 -10.91 -5.81 10.74
N ILE A 31 -10.49 -5.16 9.64
CA ILE A 31 -11.35 -4.74 8.53
C ILE A 31 -11.26 -5.74 7.38
N GLN A 32 -12.42 -6.30 6.99
CA GLN A 32 -12.53 -7.16 5.83
C GLN A 32 -12.73 -6.33 4.54
N LEU A 33 -11.64 -6.00 3.85
CA LEU A 33 -11.74 -5.31 2.55
C LEU A 33 -12.48 -6.16 1.50
N GLU A 34 -13.15 -5.52 0.55
CA GLU A 34 -13.64 -6.22 -0.66
C GLU A 34 -12.48 -6.64 -1.57
N PHE A 35 -12.59 -7.79 -2.24
CA PHE A 35 -11.56 -8.25 -3.16
C PHE A 35 -11.77 -7.67 -4.57
N LYS A 36 -11.50 -6.37 -4.72
CA LYS A 36 -11.76 -5.56 -5.91
C LYS A 36 -10.49 -4.85 -6.39
N ALA A 37 -10.28 -4.78 -7.71
CA ALA A 37 -9.08 -4.19 -8.28
C ALA A 37 -8.95 -2.69 -7.95
N GLU A 38 -10.08 -2.00 -7.85
CA GLU A 38 -10.21 -0.59 -7.49
C GLU A 38 -9.59 -0.31 -6.11
N ILE A 39 -9.74 -1.24 -5.16
CA ILE A 39 -9.12 -1.12 -3.84
C ILE A 39 -7.62 -1.38 -3.93
N PHE A 40 -7.18 -2.49 -4.54
CA PHE A 40 -5.78 -2.92 -4.47
C PHE A 40 -4.85 -2.23 -5.47
N LEU A 41 -5.34 -1.90 -6.66
CA LEU A 41 -4.54 -1.24 -7.70
C LEU A 41 -4.64 0.28 -7.59
N LEU A 42 -5.83 0.81 -7.26
CA LEU A 42 -6.09 2.26 -7.27
C LEU A 42 -6.15 2.88 -5.87
N GLY A 43 -6.27 2.09 -4.81
CA GLY A 43 -6.41 2.62 -3.45
C GLY A 43 -7.78 3.26 -3.19
N MET A 44 -8.79 2.97 -4.02
CA MET A 44 -10.14 3.52 -3.89
C MET A 44 -10.90 2.83 -2.75
N LEU A 45 -10.59 3.24 -1.52
CA LEU A 45 -11.26 2.78 -0.32
C LEU A 45 -12.69 3.34 -0.24
N LYS A 46 -13.63 2.50 0.20
CA LYS A 46 -15.01 2.94 0.41
C LYS A 46 -15.11 3.98 1.52
N SER A 47 -16.15 4.82 1.43
CA SER A 47 -16.47 5.81 2.44
C SER A 47 -16.74 5.18 3.81
N GLU A 48 -17.34 3.98 3.85
CA GLU A 48 -17.76 3.23 5.04
C GLU A 48 -16.62 2.76 5.96
N TYR A 49 -15.38 2.67 5.48
CA TYR A 49 -14.26 2.28 6.34
C TYR A 49 -13.90 3.40 7.35
N PRO A 50 -13.46 3.06 8.58
CA PRO A 50 -13.06 4.06 9.58
C PRO A 50 -11.98 5.00 9.05
N LYS A 51 -12.16 6.32 9.20
CA LYS A 51 -11.22 7.33 8.67
C LYS A 51 -9.80 7.13 9.19
N GLU A 52 -9.66 6.84 10.48
CA GLU A 52 -8.39 6.57 11.16
C GLU A 52 -7.62 5.40 10.52
N MET A 53 -8.33 4.37 10.05
CA MET A 53 -7.72 3.18 9.46
C MET A 53 -7.43 3.34 7.97
N LYS A 54 -8.10 4.26 7.26
CA LYS A 54 -7.90 4.44 5.80
C LYS A 54 -6.47 4.79 5.46
N TYR A 55 -5.83 5.62 6.28
CA TYR A 55 -4.43 5.99 6.07
C TYR A 55 -3.53 4.75 6.14
N LEU A 56 -3.62 3.99 7.22
CA LEU A 56 -2.83 2.77 7.41
C LEU A 56 -3.05 1.76 6.26
N ILE A 57 -4.31 1.50 5.91
CA ILE A 57 -4.67 0.59 4.82
C ILE A 57 -4.08 1.06 3.49
N LEU A 58 -4.20 2.35 3.18
CA LEU A 58 -3.68 2.91 1.93
C LEU A 58 -2.15 2.81 1.86
N HIS A 59 -1.44 3.00 2.98
CA HIS A 59 0.01 2.87 3.04
C HIS A 59 0.45 1.42 2.79
N ILE A 60 -0.21 0.45 3.43
CA ILE A 60 0.06 -0.97 3.19
C ILE A 60 -0.18 -1.35 1.72
N ILE A 61 -1.30 -0.92 1.13
CA ILE A 61 -1.62 -1.18 -0.28
C ILE A 61 -0.58 -0.51 -1.21
N THR A 62 -0.13 0.70 -0.87
CA THR A 62 0.89 1.43 -1.63
C THR A 62 2.23 0.72 -1.60
N ALA A 63 2.71 0.33 -0.41
CA ALA A 63 3.93 -0.46 -0.26
C ALA A 63 3.86 -1.80 -1.01
N ALA A 64 2.71 -2.48 -0.96
CA ALA A 64 2.48 -3.71 -1.72
C ALA A 64 2.55 -3.47 -3.23
N ARG A 65 1.95 -2.40 -3.74
CA ARG A 65 2.06 -2.01 -5.16
C ARG A 65 3.50 -1.74 -5.56
N ILE A 66 4.28 -1.04 -4.74
CA ILE A 66 5.70 -0.77 -5.01
C ILE A 66 6.48 -2.09 -5.05
N ALA A 67 6.29 -2.98 -4.07
CA ALA A 67 6.96 -4.26 -4.03
C ALA A 67 6.65 -5.11 -5.28
N LEU A 68 5.37 -5.16 -5.69
CA LEU A 68 4.96 -5.84 -6.93
C LEU A 68 5.58 -5.19 -8.17
N ALA A 69 5.61 -3.85 -8.21
CA ALA A 69 6.25 -3.08 -9.27
C ALA A 69 7.76 -3.32 -9.35
N GLN A 70 8.44 -3.69 -8.27
CA GLN A 70 9.87 -3.99 -8.30
C GLN A 70 10.15 -5.40 -8.87
N CYS A 71 9.23 -6.34 -8.66
CA CYS A 71 9.34 -7.70 -9.18
C CYS A 71 8.73 -7.89 -10.58
N TRP A 72 8.10 -6.87 -11.18
CA TRP A 72 7.29 -7.01 -12.41
C TRP A 72 8.01 -7.56 -13.65
N LYS A 73 9.35 -7.44 -13.71
CA LYS A 73 10.18 -7.97 -14.81
C LYS A 73 10.62 -9.41 -14.59
N SER A 74 10.44 -9.96 -13.40
CA SER A 74 10.82 -11.34 -13.07
C SER A 74 9.58 -12.20 -12.89
N ASP A 75 9.76 -13.52 -13.00
CA ASP A 75 8.68 -14.48 -12.74
C ASP A 75 8.36 -14.67 -11.25
N GLN A 76 9.13 -14.01 -10.38
CA GLN A 76 9.02 -14.11 -8.93
C GLN A 76 8.03 -13.09 -8.37
N MET A 77 7.30 -13.50 -7.33
CA MET A 77 6.45 -12.59 -6.57
C MET A 77 7.23 -11.95 -5.42
N PRO A 78 6.82 -10.76 -4.94
CA PRO A 78 7.48 -10.13 -3.81
C PRO A 78 7.44 -11.01 -2.56
N THR A 79 8.60 -11.14 -1.91
CA THR A 79 8.72 -11.84 -0.62
C THR A 79 8.01 -11.05 0.49
N ASN A 80 7.72 -11.71 1.61
CA ASN A 80 7.15 -11.02 2.77
C ASN A 80 8.08 -9.91 3.28
N ASN A 81 9.38 -10.20 3.37
CA ASN A 81 10.39 -9.24 3.82
C ASN A 81 10.45 -8.01 2.92
N LEU A 82 10.36 -8.17 1.59
CA LEU A 82 10.35 -7.04 0.67
C LEU A 82 9.13 -6.14 0.90
N ILE A 83 7.95 -6.72 1.13
CA ILE A 83 6.73 -5.94 1.40
C ILE A 83 6.86 -5.19 2.73
N ILE A 84 7.32 -5.87 3.78
CA ILE A 84 7.53 -5.27 5.10
C ILE A 84 8.55 -4.12 5.01
N GLN A 85 9.66 -4.33 4.32
CA GLN A 85 10.64 -3.27 4.08
C GLN A 85 10.00 -2.07 3.39
N LYS A 86 9.17 -2.27 2.36
CA LYS A 86 8.49 -1.16 1.69
C LYS A 86 7.47 -0.44 2.57
N VAL A 87 6.83 -1.13 3.51
CA VAL A 87 5.96 -0.48 4.51
C VAL A 87 6.79 0.40 5.45
N LEU A 88 7.94 -0.09 5.92
CA LEU A 88 8.85 0.67 6.77
C LEU A 88 9.44 1.89 6.04
N ASP A 89 9.89 1.72 4.80
CA ASP A 89 10.39 2.80 3.95
C ASP A 89 9.33 3.91 3.79
N CYS A 90 8.07 3.54 3.53
CA CYS A 90 6.96 4.51 3.44
C CYS A 90 6.74 5.24 4.77
N ALA A 91 6.73 4.53 5.90
CA ALA A 91 6.53 5.13 7.22
C ALA A 91 7.66 6.10 7.60
N GLU A 92 8.91 5.76 7.27
CA GLU A 92 10.06 6.64 7.47
C GLU A 92 9.95 7.93 6.64
N MET A 93 9.60 7.80 5.35
CA MET A 93 9.41 8.96 4.47
C MET A 93 8.26 9.87 4.92
N ASP A 94 7.19 9.29 5.46
CA ASP A 94 6.08 10.05 6.03
C ASP A 94 6.51 10.84 7.27
N LEU A 95 7.30 10.22 8.16
CA LEU A 95 7.85 10.88 9.34
C LEU A 95 8.77 12.04 8.95
N LEU A 96 9.64 11.84 7.96
CA LEU A 96 10.49 12.91 7.42
C LEU A 96 9.65 14.06 6.84
N THR A 97 8.56 13.73 6.12
CA THR A 97 7.64 14.73 5.54
C THR A 97 6.94 15.54 6.63
N GLN A 98 6.51 14.91 7.72
CA GLN A 98 5.93 15.59 8.88
C GLN A 98 6.94 16.55 9.51
N ASN A 99 8.14 16.05 9.83
CA ASN A 99 9.20 16.87 10.42
C ASN A 99 9.57 18.10 9.56
N LEU A 100 9.55 17.97 8.23
CA LEU A 100 9.81 19.10 7.32
C LEU A 100 8.68 20.14 7.35
N ARG A 101 7.42 19.71 7.46
CA ARG A 101 6.26 20.61 7.57
C ARG A 101 6.31 21.40 8.88
N ASP A 102 6.57 20.71 9.99
CA ASP A 102 6.62 21.34 11.32
C ASP A 102 7.71 22.44 11.39
N ARG A 103 8.85 22.22 10.72
CA ARG A 103 9.92 23.23 10.62
C ARG A 103 9.50 24.45 9.81
N VAL A 104 8.76 24.26 8.72
CA VAL A 104 8.27 25.38 7.89
C VAL A 104 7.28 26.23 8.68
N ASP A 105 6.35 25.58 9.40
CA ASP A 105 5.34 26.28 10.20
C ASP A 105 5.97 27.06 11.37
N THR A 106 7.01 26.49 12.00
CA THR A 106 7.79 27.17 13.05
C THR A 106 8.52 28.41 12.50
N ASN A 107 9.10 28.32 11.31
CA ASN A 107 9.80 29.46 10.70
C ASN A 107 8.83 30.57 10.24
N CYS A 108 7.60 30.21 9.87
CA CYS A 108 6.60 31.18 9.43
C CYS A 108 5.92 31.93 10.59
N THR A 109 5.98 31.40 11.81
CA THR A 109 5.42 32.05 13.01
C THR A 109 6.40 32.98 13.73
N ILE A 110 7.68 32.98 13.34
CA ILE A 110 8.74 33.82 13.91
C ILE A 110 9.03 35.07 13.04
N ALA A 111 8.41 35.18 11.87
CA ALA A 111 8.48 36.34 10.97
C ALA A 111 7.27 37.27 11.16
#